data_AF-A0A349C055-F1
#
_entry.id   AF-A0A349C055-F1
#
_cell.length_a   1.000
_cell.length_b   1.000
_cell.length_c   1.000
_cell.angle_alpha   90.00
_cell.angle_beta   90.00
_cell.angle_gamma   90.00
#
_symmetry.space_group_name_H-M   'P 1'
#
loop_
_entity.id
_entity.type
_entity.pdbx_description
1 polymer ?
#
loop_
_entity_poly.entity_id
_entity_poly.type
_entity_poly.pdbx_seq_one_letter_code
_entity_poly.pdbx_strand_id
1 'polypeptide(L)'
;VHIISTEPLEGIFLNILLYIPLGYLLPYAFGWFSRGLLLWKTILAGFLLSCATEAIQLHYHMGCYDLDDIMNNTLGTAIGALLYGLLLWFFDYRKRHIKRPRTV
;
A
#
# COMPACT_ATOMS: atom_id res chain seq x y z
N VAL A 1 13.61 21.62 26.83
CA VAL A 1 13.68 20.21 26.38
C VAL A 1 12.44 19.93 25.55
N HIS A 2 12.54 20.11 24.23
CA HIS A 2 11.44 19.98 23.26
C HIS A 2 11.19 18.51 22.90
N ILE A 3 10.72 17.69 23.85
CA ILE A 3 10.54 16.23 23.64
C ILE A 3 9.04 15.83 23.75
N ILE A 4 8.09 16.74 23.47
CA ILE A 4 6.66 16.44 23.68
C ILE A 4 5.86 16.42 22.34
N SER A 5 6.48 16.59 21.18
CA SER A 5 5.73 16.94 19.96
C SER A 5 5.80 15.94 18.80
N THR A 6 6.70 14.95 18.79
CA THR A 6 6.94 14.09 17.62
C THR A 6 6.50 12.64 17.77
N GLU A 7 6.28 12.14 18.99
CA GLU A 7 5.83 10.76 19.25
C GLU A 7 4.61 10.32 18.41
N PRO A 8 3.56 11.16 18.24
CA PRO A 8 2.38 10.75 17.46
C PRO A 8 2.66 10.73 15.96
N LEU A 9 3.46 11.68 15.47
CA LEU A 9 3.77 11.80 14.05
C LEU A 9 4.67 10.67 13.57
N GLU A 10 5.66 10.30 14.38
CA GLU A 10 6.57 9.20 14.06
C GLU A 10 5.83 7.87 13.88
N GLY A 11 4.89 7.57 14.78
CA GLY A 11 4.01 6.39 14.68
C GLY A 11 3.19 6.37 13.39
N ILE A 12 2.54 7.50 13.06
CA ILE A 12 1.77 7.66 11.81
C ILE A 12 2.65 7.36 10.59
N PHE A 13 3.85 7.96 10.54
CA PHE A 13 4.78 7.75 9.43
C PHE A 13 5.23 6.30 9.30
N LEU A 14 5.56 5.63 10.42
CA LEU A 14 5.97 4.23 10.42
C LEU A 14 4.84 3.29 9.96
N ASN A 15 3.61 3.53 10.42
CA ASN A 15 2.44 2.74 10.04
C ASN A 15 2.15 2.82 8.52
N ILE A 16 2.19 4.03 7.96
CA ILE A 16 2.10 4.24 6.51
C ILE A 16 3.25 3.54 5.79
N LEU A 17 4.49 3.78 6.23
CA LEU A 17 5.69 3.28 5.55
C LEU A 17 5.74 1.74 5.52
N LEU A 18 5.30 1.08 6.60
CA LEU A 18 5.27 -0.38 6.70
C LEU A 18 4.29 -1.01 5.69
N TYR A 19 3.18 -0.35 5.41
CA TYR A 19 2.15 -0.86 4.50
C TYR A 19 2.39 -0.52 3.02
N ILE A 20 3.31 0.40 2.69
CA ILE A 20 3.68 0.68 1.30
C ILE A 20 4.22 -0.55 0.56
N PRO A 21 5.23 -1.30 1.08
CA PRO A 21 5.70 -2.52 0.46
C PRO A 21 4.59 -3.58 0.30
N LEU A 22 3.71 -3.69 1.30
CA LEU A 22 2.58 -4.63 1.27
C LEU A 22 1.62 -4.29 0.11
N GLY A 23 1.20 -3.03 0.00
CA GLY A 23 0.32 -2.57 -1.08
C GLY A 23 0.94 -2.71 -2.47
N TYR A 24 2.27 -2.61 -2.57
CA TYR A 24 2.98 -2.83 -3.82
C TYR A 24 3.06 -4.32 -4.22
N LEU A 25 3.30 -5.21 -3.24
CA LEU A 25 3.50 -6.64 -3.49
C LEU A 25 2.20 -7.43 -3.64
N LEU A 26 1.10 -6.99 -3.01
CA LEU A 26 -0.20 -7.67 -3.08
C LEU A 26 -0.70 -7.92 -4.52
N PRO A 27 -0.77 -6.91 -5.41
CA PRO A 27 -1.14 -7.14 -6.81
C PRO A 27 -0.26 -8.14 -7.53
N TYR A 28 1.05 -8.11 -7.24
CA TYR A 28 2.03 -9.00 -7.85
C TYR A 28 1.82 -10.45 -7.39
N ALA A 29 1.65 -10.66 -6.09
CA ALA A 29 1.47 -11.99 -5.51
C ALA A 29 0.18 -12.67 -5.99
N PHE A 30 -0.89 -11.91 -6.18
CA PHE A 30 -2.20 -12.44 -6.59
C PHE A 30 -2.52 -12.25 -8.09
N GLY A 31 -1.57 -11.75 -8.89
CA GLY A 31 -1.73 -11.58 -10.34
C GLY A 31 -2.82 -10.58 -10.74
N TRP A 32 -3.07 -9.54 -9.94
CA TRP A 32 -4.09 -8.52 -10.21
C TRP A 32 -3.60 -7.47 -11.19
N PHE A 33 -3.52 -7.80 -12.48
CA PHE A 33 -3.01 -6.88 -13.50
C PHE A 33 -4.08 -5.94 -14.08
N SER A 34 -5.37 -6.22 -13.84
CA SER A 34 -6.48 -5.37 -14.30
C SER A 34 -6.53 -4.07 -13.50
N ARG A 35 -6.07 -2.96 -14.10
CA ARG A 35 -5.87 -1.66 -13.45
C ARG A 35 -7.03 -1.18 -12.56
N GLY A 36 -8.28 -1.33 -13.03
CA GLY A 36 -9.46 -0.90 -12.28
C GLY A 36 -9.76 -1.77 -11.05
N LEU A 37 -9.52 -3.08 -11.14
CA LEU A 37 -9.73 -4.01 -10.02
C LEU A 37 -8.55 -4.05 -9.06
N LEU A 38 -7.35 -3.71 -9.56
CA LEU A 38 -6.11 -3.71 -8.79
C LEU A 38 -6.21 -2.82 -7.56
N LEU A 39 -6.55 -1.53 -7.76
CA LEU A 39 -6.62 -0.57 -6.65
C LEU A 39 -7.64 -1.00 -5.61
N TRP A 40 -8.87 -1.34 -6.04
CA TRP A 40 -9.93 -1.75 -5.12
C TRP A 40 -9.57 -3.02 -4.33
N LYS A 41 -9.11 -4.08 -5.01
CA LYS A 41 -8.75 -5.34 -4.34
C LYS A 41 -7.58 -5.16 -3.38
N THR A 42 -6.61 -4.33 -3.74
CA THR A 42 -5.42 -4.10 -2.92
C THR A 42 -5.76 -3.28 -1.69
N ILE A 43 -6.54 -2.21 -1.83
CA ILE A 43 -6.99 -1.39 -0.71
C ILE A 43 -7.88 -2.22 0.23
N LEU A 44 -8.81 -3.02 -0.30
CA LEU A 44 -9.65 -3.89 0.52
C LEU A 44 -8.81 -4.93 1.29
N ALA A 45 -7.84 -5.56 0.62
CA ALA A 45 -6.95 -6.51 1.25
C ALA A 45 -6.08 -5.84 2.34
N GLY A 46 -5.53 -4.64 2.07
CA GLY A 46 -4.76 -3.90 3.06
C GLY A 46 -5.58 -3.43 4.26
N PHE A 47 -6.83 -3.00 4.02
CA PHE A 47 -7.76 -2.67 5.11
C PHE A 47 -8.04 -3.89 6.00
N LEU A 48 -8.36 -5.04 5.41
CA LEU A 48 -8.60 -6.27 6.17
C LEU A 48 -7.36 -6.73 6.93
N LEU A 49 -6.18 -6.62 6.30
CA LEU A 49 -4.90 -6.91 6.96
C LEU A 49 -4.62 -5.92 8.10
N SER A 50 -4.98 -4.65 7.95
CA SER A 50 -4.84 -3.67 9.01
C SER A 50 -5.79 -3.92 10.19
N CYS A 51 -7.02 -4.35 9.93
CA CYS A 51 -7.89 -4.81 11.02
C CYS A 51 -7.30 -6.03 11.72
N ALA A 52 -6.65 -6.92 10.97
CA ALA A 52 -5.98 -8.08 11.54
C ALA A 52 -4.76 -7.70 12.38
N THR A 53 -3.93 -6.73 11.96
CA THR A 53 -2.80 -6.26 12.78
C THR A 53 -3.29 -5.64 14.08
N GLU A 54 -4.34 -4.83 14.02
CA GLU A 54 -4.95 -4.22 15.20
C GLU A 54 -5.50 -5.27 16.17
N ALA A 55 -6.20 -6.28 15.63
CA ALA A 55 -6.71 -7.40 16.43
C ALA A 55 -5.59 -8.21 17.08
N ILE A 56 -4.46 -8.42 16.39
CA ILE A 56 -3.27 -9.09 16.93
C ILE A 56 -2.65 -8.24 18.05
N GLN A 57 -2.47 -6.93 17.84
CA GLN A 57 -1.92 -6.02 18.84
C GLN A 57 -2.78 -6.00 20.11
N LEU A 58 -4.11 -5.97 19.95
CA LEU A 58 -5.07 -6.05 21.05
C LEU A 58 -4.98 -7.39 21.78
N HIS A 59 -4.92 -8.51 21.04
CA HIS A 59 -4.86 -9.86 21.64
C HIS A 59 -3.59 -10.06 22.47
N TYR A 60 -2.44 -9.65 21.96
CA TYR A 60 -1.16 -9.79 22.64
C TYR A 60 -0.82 -8.63 23.59
N HIS A 61 -1.75 -7.69 23.79
CA HIS A 61 -1.56 -6.51 24.65
C HIS A 61 -0.31 -5.69 24.28
N MET A 62 0.06 -5.69 23.00
CA MET A 62 1.23 -4.96 22.48
C MET A 62 0.91 -3.49 22.16
N GLY A 63 -0.36 -3.08 22.25
CA GLY A 63 -0.81 -1.71 21.97
C GLY A 63 -2.28 -1.47 22.37
N CYS A 64 -2.75 -0.23 22.19
CA CYS A 64 -4.16 0.16 22.32
C CYS A 64 -4.84 0.03 20.97
N TYR A 65 -6.10 -0.42 20.93
CA TYR A 65 -6.89 -0.44 19.71
C TYR A 65 -7.03 0.98 19.14
N ASP A 66 -6.35 1.28 18.03
CA ASP A 66 -6.36 2.62 17.41
C ASP A 66 -6.94 2.60 15.99
N LEU A 67 -8.03 3.35 15.78
CA LEU A 67 -8.65 3.48 14.46
C LEU A 67 -7.78 4.30 13.50
N ASP A 68 -6.96 5.20 14.02
CA ASP A 68 -6.07 6.02 13.21
C ASP A 68 -4.99 5.15 12.54
N ASP A 69 -4.55 4.08 13.20
CA ASP A 69 -3.60 3.12 12.65
C ASP A 69 -4.19 2.33 11.47
N ILE A 70 -5.47 1.97 11.56
CA ILE A 70 -6.18 1.34 10.44
C ILE A 70 -6.23 2.27 9.23
N MET A 71 -6.50 3.56 9.44
CA MET A 71 -6.48 4.56 8.37
C MET A 71 -5.08 4.72 7.77
N ASN A 72 -4.05 4.84 8.60
CA ASN A 72 -2.66 5.04 8.18
C ASN A 72 -2.12 3.85 7.38
N ASN A 73 -2.36 2.63 7.85
CA ASN A 73 -1.98 1.40 7.16
C ASN A 73 -2.73 1.23 5.82
N THR A 74 -4.01 1.58 5.79
CA THR A 74 -4.81 1.56 4.55
C THR A 74 -4.27 2.60 3.55
N LEU A 75 -3.86 3.79 4.02
CA LEU A 75 -3.23 4.82 3.20
C LEU A 75 -1.88 4.35 2.64
N GLY A 76 -1.04 3.73 3.46
CA GLY A 76 0.22 3.11 3.02
C GLY A 76 -0.01 2.06 1.93
N THR A 77 -1.02 1.21 2.11
CA THR A 77 -1.43 0.23 1.11
C THR A 77 -1.83 0.89 -0.22
N ALA A 78 -2.64 1.95 -0.16
CA ALA A 78 -3.09 2.67 -1.35
C ALA A 78 -1.90 3.28 -2.11
N ILE A 79 -0.93 3.87 -1.39
CA ILE A 79 0.31 4.39 -1.97
C ILE A 79 1.10 3.27 -2.66
N GLY A 80 1.28 2.12 -1.99
CA GLY A 80 1.95 0.95 -2.58
C GLY A 80 1.28 0.46 -3.86
N ALA A 81 -0.05 0.39 -3.87
CA ALA A 81 -0.84 -0.03 -5.03
C ALA A 81 -0.69 0.94 -6.21
N LEU A 82 -0.64 2.25 -5.93
CA LEU A 82 -0.39 3.28 -6.95
C LEU A 82 1.01 3.16 -7.55
N LEU A 83 2.03 2.90 -6.74
CA LEU A 83 3.41 2.68 -7.21
C LEU A 83 3.49 1.46 -8.14
N TYR A 84 2.81 0.36 -7.80
CA TYR A 84 2.74 -0.80 -8.67
C TYR A 84 1.97 -0.53 -9.97
N GLY A 85 0.87 0.22 -9.90
CA GLY A 85 0.13 0.67 -11.07
C GLY A 85 0.97 1.55 -12.01
N LEU A 86 1.81 2.43 -11.46
CA LEU A 86 2.76 3.24 -12.22
C LEU A 86 3.81 2.39 -12.93
N LEU A 87 4.32 1.35 -12.26
CA LEU A 87 5.25 0.38 -12.86
C LEU A 87 4.61 -0.33 -14.06
N LEU A 88 3.39 -0.85 -13.91
CA LEU A 88 2.67 -1.49 -15.01
C LEU A 88 2.44 -0.52 -16.17
N TRP A 89 2.06 0.72 -15.87
CA TRP A 89 1.89 1.76 -16.88
C TRP A 89 3.19 2.02 -17.65
N PHE A 90 4.33 2.10 -16.96
CA PHE A 90 5.64 2.31 -17.57
C PHE A 90 6.04 1.15 -18.50
N PHE A 91 5.80 -0.10 -18.08
CA PHE A 91 6.04 -1.27 -18.92
C PHE A 91 5.14 -1.33 -20.17
N ASP A 92 3.85 -1.01 -20.00
CA ASP A 92 2.89 -0.95 -21.11
C ASP A 92 3.21 0.19 -22.09
N TYR A 93 3.69 1.32 -21.58
CA TYR A 93 4.17 2.44 -22.39
C TYR A 93 5.36 1.99 -23.25
N ARG A 94 6.39 1.38 -22.64
CA ARG A 94 7.59 0.92 -23.35
C ARG A 94 7.26 -0.10 -24.46
N LYS A 95 6.37 -1.07 -24.20
CA LYS A 95 5.95 -2.07 -25.19
C LYS A 95 5.29 -1.43 -26.42
N ARG A 96 4.47 -0.39 -26.23
CA ARG A 96 3.77 0.29 -27.34
C ARG A 96 4.71 1.11 -28.23
N HIS A 97 5.78 1.66 -27.68
CA HIS A 97 6.74 2.47 -28.43
C HIS A 97 7.85 1.66 -29.12
N ILE A 98 8.23 0.49 -28.58
CA ILE A 98 9.23 -0.39 -29.22
C ILE A 98 8.64 -1.18 -30.41
N LYS A 99 7.33 -1.46 -30.41
CA LYS A 99 6.65 -2.26 -31.46
C LYS A 99 6.11 -1.45 -32.64
N ARG A 100 6.57 -0.24 -32.95
CA ARG A 100 6.23 0.40 -34.23
C ARG A 100 7.22 -0.11 -35.30
N PRO A 101 6.83 -1.01 -36.23
CA PRO A 101 7.64 -1.20 -37.41
C PRO A 101 7.61 0.12 -38.19
N ARG A 102 8.77 0.60 -38.64
CA ARG A 102 8.82 1.55 -39.74
C ARG A 102 8.17 0.85 -40.94
N THR A 103 6.93 1.19 -41.24
CA THR A 103 6.37 0.96 -42.57
C THR A 103 7.19 1.82 -43.52
N VAL A 104 8.00 1.14 -44.33
CA VAL A 104 8.73 1.70 -45.47
C VAL A 104 7.73 2.09 -46.54
#